data_AF-A0A557P5K7-F1
#
_entry.id   AF-A0A557P5K7-F1
#
_cell.length_a   1.000
_cell.length_b   1.000
_cell.length_c   1.000
_cell.angle_alpha   90.00
_cell.angle_beta   90.00
_cell.angle_gamma   90.00
#
_symmetry.space_group_name_H-M   'P 1'
#
loop_
_entity.id
_entity.type
_entity.pdbx_description
1 polymer ?
#
loop_
_entity_poly.entity_id
_entity_poly.type
_entity_poly.pdbx_seq_one_letter_code
_entity_poly.pdbx_strand_id
1 'polypeptide(L)'
;MFLKKLEQKIKKIPLIKNIRNLKKKNTVDKISQPENFAHLADEILTIIGNLNIPIFPMFGTLLTIHRDKKFLFADDFDFAILDSKYFNLDLVRILNNFNFHLKSFSLVENEIIELSFNYKGANIDVFLLTQKKSCLHKCPNFRKEKPKKSFEKNLKLRTYNSYFQVKYPKIELYKNNTLNIWLPKDPESIFEKHYGLDWMIPKESNFIDFNNYVFIEKESKIYYGKEKHLLEKISNCGYLT
;
A
#
# COMPACT_ATOMS: atom_id res chain seq x y z
N MET A 1 3.60 -30.01 -43.79
CA MET A 1 4.66 -30.50 -42.86
C MET A 1 6.03 -29.85 -43.09
N PHE A 2 6.38 -29.48 -44.34
CA PHE A 2 7.67 -28.87 -44.72
C PHE A 2 7.89 -27.45 -44.16
N LEU A 3 6.85 -26.61 -44.16
CA LEU A 3 6.89 -25.22 -43.66
C LEU A 3 7.26 -25.11 -42.17
N LYS A 4 6.68 -25.96 -41.30
CA LYS A 4 7.01 -25.99 -39.86
C LYS A 4 8.47 -26.42 -39.60
N LYS A 5 9.03 -27.31 -40.43
CA LYS A 5 10.44 -27.71 -40.36
C LYS A 5 11.37 -26.58 -40.83
N LEU A 6 10.96 -25.81 -41.84
CA LEU A 6 11.70 -24.64 -42.33
C LEU A 6 11.74 -23.52 -41.27
N GLU A 7 10.61 -23.21 -40.64
CA GLU A 7 10.53 -22.25 -39.53
C GLU A 7 11.43 -22.64 -38.34
N GLN A 8 11.49 -23.93 -38.00
CA GLN A 8 12.35 -24.41 -36.92
C GLN A 8 13.85 -24.30 -37.26
N LYS A 9 14.22 -24.48 -38.54
CA LYS A 9 15.60 -24.30 -39.00
C LYS A 9 16.01 -22.83 -39.01
N ILE A 10 15.13 -21.93 -39.47
CA ILE A 10 15.37 -20.47 -39.46
C ILE A 10 15.56 -19.95 -38.02
N LYS A 11 14.76 -20.45 -37.05
CA LYS A 11 14.88 -20.09 -35.62
C LYS A 11 16.21 -20.52 -34.96
N LYS A 12 16.96 -21.45 -35.57
CA LYS A 12 18.25 -21.95 -35.07
C LYS A 12 19.46 -21.23 -35.65
N ILE A 13 19.27 -20.32 -36.62
CA ILE A 13 20.37 -19.52 -37.17
C ILE A 13 20.95 -18.64 -36.05
N PRO A 14 22.27 -18.70 -35.76
CA PRO A 14 22.91 -17.98 -34.66
C PRO A 14 22.61 -16.47 -34.69
N LEU A 15 22.56 -15.88 -35.88
CA LEU A 15 22.23 -14.47 -36.11
C LEU A 15 20.81 -14.12 -35.61
N ILE A 16 19.81 -14.96 -35.92
CA ILE A 16 18.41 -14.76 -35.52
C ILE A 16 18.23 -15.01 -34.01
N LYS A 17 18.99 -15.95 -33.45
CA LYS A 17 19.07 -16.21 -32.00
C LYS A 17 19.69 -15.01 -31.26
N ASN A 18 20.73 -14.40 -31.82
CA ASN A 18 21.37 -13.19 -31.29
C ASN A 18 20.48 -11.95 -31.41
N ILE A 19 19.74 -11.76 -32.51
CA ILE A 19 18.76 -10.66 -32.64
C ILE A 19 17.62 -10.80 -31.63
N ARG A 20 17.13 -12.02 -31.37
CA ARG A 20 16.13 -12.26 -30.31
C ARG A 20 16.68 -12.05 -28.91
N ASN A 21 17.93 -12.44 -28.65
CA ASN A 21 18.59 -12.19 -27.37
C ASN A 21 18.92 -10.71 -27.18
N LEU A 22 19.19 -9.96 -28.25
CA LEU A 22 19.34 -8.50 -28.24
C LEU A 22 17.99 -7.80 -28.00
N LYS A 23 16.90 -8.26 -28.62
CA LYS A 23 15.54 -7.77 -28.31
C LYS A 23 15.09 -8.10 -26.89
N LYS A 24 15.47 -9.26 -26.33
CA LYS A 24 15.25 -9.61 -24.92
C LYS A 24 16.18 -8.87 -23.95
N LYS A 25 17.40 -8.51 -24.36
CA LYS A 25 18.30 -7.65 -23.58
C LYS A 25 17.88 -6.20 -23.55
N ASN A 26 17.11 -5.73 -24.54
CA ASN A 26 16.52 -4.38 -24.53
C ASN A 26 15.18 -4.30 -23.79
N THR A 27 14.67 -5.42 -23.29
CA THR A 27 13.71 -5.47 -22.18
C THR A 27 14.47 -5.76 -20.90
N VAL A 28 15.50 -4.97 -20.58
CA VAL A 28 15.72 -4.63 -19.18
C VAL A 28 14.47 -3.88 -18.79
N ASP A 29 13.71 -4.43 -17.84
CA ASP A 29 12.58 -3.74 -17.23
C ASP A 29 13.03 -2.29 -16.98
N LYS A 30 12.53 -1.34 -17.79
CA LYS A 30 12.59 0.06 -17.40
C LYS A 30 11.88 0.05 -16.06
N ILE A 31 12.64 0.19 -14.98
CA ILE A 31 12.10 0.55 -13.68
C ILE A 31 11.40 1.87 -13.98
N SER A 32 10.09 1.80 -14.24
CA SER A 32 9.28 2.98 -14.48
C SER A 32 9.45 3.80 -13.23
N GLN A 33 10.03 5.00 -13.36
CA GLN A 33 10.11 5.87 -12.21
C GLN A 33 8.71 6.03 -11.64
N PRO A 34 8.57 5.99 -10.31
CA PRO A 34 7.27 6.13 -9.68
C PRO A 34 6.63 7.44 -10.16
N GLU A 35 5.36 7.36 -10.54
CA GLU A 35 4.59 8.50 -11.02
C GLU A 35 4.37 9.50 -9.87
N ASN A 36 4.43 10.79 -10.16
CA ASN A 36 4.31 11.84 -9.14
C ASN A 36 2.88 12.39 -9.07
N PHE A 37 2.21 12.14 -7.95
CA PHE A 37 0.85 12.57 -7.62
C PHE A 37 0.79 13.69 -6.58
N ALA A 38 1.91 14.37 -6.27
CA ALA A 38 1.95 15.48 -5.30
C ALA A 38 0.91 16.58 -5.56
N HIS A 39 0.55 16.80 -6.83
CA HIS A 39 -0.47 17.77 -7.24
C HIS A 39 -1.89 17.45 -6.74
N LEU A 40 -2.15 16.21 -6.30
CA LEU A 40 -3.45 15.78 -5.73
C LEU A 40 -3.51 15.92 -4.21
N ALA A 41 -2.41 16.27 -3.55
CA ALA A 41 -2.31 16.22 -2.09
C ALA A 41 -3.37 17.08 -1.38
N ASP A 42 -3.51 18.36 -1.77
CA ASP A 42 -4.47 19.27 -1.14
C ASP A 42 -5.92 18.79 -1.31
N GLU A 43 -6.25 18.26 -2.49
CA GLU A 43 -7.57 17.71 -2.79
C GLU A 43 -7.87 16.48 -1.93
N ILE A 44 -6.93 15.53 -1.87
CA ILE A 44 -7.07 14.30 -1.07
C ILE A 44 -7.18 14.64 0.41
N LEU A 45 -6.31 15.50 0.93
CA LEU A 45 -6.35 15.92 2.34
C LEU A 45 -7.66 16.63 2.70
N THR A 46 -8.18 17.46 1.79
CA THR A 46 -9.49 18.11 1.96
C THR A 46 -10.62 17.09 2.03
N ILE A 47 -10.64 16.11 1.13
CA ILE A 47 -11.66 15.05 1.12
C ILE A 47 -11.59 14.25 2.41
N ILE A 48 -10.42 13.74 2.79
CA ILE A 48 -10.20 12.97 4.03
C ILE A 48 -10.61 13.78 5.26
N GLY A 49 -10.26 15.08 5.29
CA GLY A 49 -10.60 15.98 6.37
C GLY A 49 -12.11 16.15 6.60
N ASN A 50 -12.89 16.05 5.53
CA ASN A 50 -14.34 16.23 5.53
C ASN A 50 -15.13 14.96 5.85
N LEU A 51 -14.51 13.78 5.94
CA LEU A 51 -15.22 12.51 6.18
C LEU A 51 -15.80 12.38 7.60
N ASN A 52 -15.48 13.30 8.52
CA ASN A 52 -15.82 13.23 9.94
C ASN A 52 -15.42 11.88 10.62
N ILE A 53 -14.39 11.23 10.07
CA ILE A 53 -13.78 10.00 10.60
C ILE A 53 -12.36 10.36 11.07
N PRO A 54 -11.86 9.80 12.19
CA PRO A 54 -10.49 10.00 12.66
C PRO A 54 -9.45 9.26 11.82
N ILE A 55 -9.43 9.55 10.51
CA ILE A 55 -8.38 9.14 9.57
C ILE A 55 -7.24 10.15 9.67
N PHE A 56 -6.03 9.66 9.86
CA PHE A 56 -4.83 10.48 9.97
C PHE A 56 -3.74 10.01 8.99
N PRO A 57 -2.88 10.89 8.48
CA PRO A 57 -1.83 10.52 7.56
C PRO A 57 -0.76 9.66 8.26
N MET A 58 -0.15 8.76 7.50
CA MET A 58 0.96 7.90 7.92
C MET A 58 2.12 8.01 6.92
N PHE A 59 3.26 7.43 7.29
CA PHE A 59 4.45 7.28 6.45
C PHE A 59 4.83 8.55 5.66
N GLY A 60 5.02 8.43 4.34
CA GLY A 60 5.48 9.53 3.48
C GLY A 60 4.52 10.72 3.50
N THR A 61 3.22 10.47 3.65
CA THR A 61 2.21 11.53 3.74
C THR A 61 2.36 12.33 5.03
N LEU A 62 2.47 11.65 6.17
CA LEU A 62 2.69 12.30 7.48
C LEU A 62 4.05 13.00 7.53
N LEU A 63 5.09 12.35 7.01
CA LEU A 63 6.45 12.88 6.97
C LEU A 63 6.49 14.18 6.17
N THR A 64 5.83 14.23 5.01
CA THR A 64 5.77 15.44 4.18
C THR A 64 5.05 16.58 4.91
N ILE A 65 3.90 16.29 5.55
CA ILE A 65 3.16 17.29 6.34
C ILE A 65 4.00 17.82 7.52
N HIS A 66 4.74 16.94 8.19
CA HIS A 66 5.48 17.27 9.40
C HIS A 66 6.84 17.91 9.11
N ARG A 67 7.67 17.31 8.26
CA ARG A 67 9.05 17.73 7.98
C ARG A 67 9.13 18.73 6.83
N ASP A 68 8.53 18.39 5.69
CA ASP A 68 8.78 19.09 4.43
C ASP A 68 7.81 20.26 4.19
N LYS A 69 6.66 20.24 4.88
CA LYS A 69 5.56 21.23 4.83
C LYS A 69 4.91 21.42 3.45
N LYS A 70 5.41 20.72 2.42
CA LYS A 70 4.93 20.79 1.05
C LYS A 70 5.18 19.47 0.33
N PHE A 71 4.18 19.02 -0.42
CA PHE A 71 4.30 17.88 -1.32
C PHE A 71 5.04 18.30 -2.60
N LEU A 72 6.30 17.89 -2.71
CA LEU A 72 7.08 18.00 -3.96
C LEU A 72 6.99 16.71 -4.79
N PHE A 73 6.89 15.58 -4.10
CA PHE A 73 6.76 14.26 -4.68
C PHE A 73 5.85 13.39 -3.79
N ALA A 74 4.98 12.61 -4.40
CA ALA A 74 4.20 11.56 -3.73
C ALA A 74 3.84 10.49 -4.77
N ASP A 75 4.23 9.24 -4.55
CA ASP A 75 3.83 8.09 -5.39
C ASP A 75 2.55 7.41 -4.89
N ASP A 76 2.26 7.57 -3.61
CA ASP A 76 1.04 7.17 -2.94
C ASP A 76 0.69 8.13 -1.79
N PHE A 77 -0.48 7.91 -1.18
CA PHE A 77 -0.91 8.59 0.04
C PHE A 77 -1.36 7.56 1.08
N ASP A 78 -0.68 7.58 2.22
CA ASP A 78 -0.87 6.63 3.31
C ASP A 78 -1.66 7.26 4.45
N PHE A 79 -2.67 6.54 4.93
CA PHE A 79 -3.52 6.94 6.04
C PHE A 79 -3.76 5.79 7.01
N ALA A 80 -4.20 6.10 8.22
CA ALA A 80 -4.58 5.10 9.20
C ALA A 80 -5.85 5.46 9.99
N ILE A 81 -6.48 4.43 10.54
CA ILE A 81 -7.59 4.48 11.47
C ILE A 81 -7.25 3.65 12.72
N LEU A 82 -7.57 4.17 13.91
CA LEU A 82 -7.36 3.47 15.20
C LEU A 82 -8.60 2.71 15.69
N ASP A 83 -9.80 3.17 15.32
CA ASP A 83 -11.07 2.64 15.80
C ASP A 83 -11.73 1.81 14.69
N SER A 84 -11.78 0.50 14.88
CA SER A 84 -12.28 -0.45 13.89
C SER A 84 -13.75 -0.23 13.54
N LYS A 85 -14.53 0.49 14.36
CA LYS A 85 -15.92 0.82 14.02
C LYS A 85 -16.05 1.68 12.77
N TYR A 86 -15.00 2.43 12.41
CA TYR A 86 -14.95 3.23 11.19
C TYR A 86 -14.29 2.51 10.02
N PHE A 87 -13.68 1.35 10.26
CA PHE A 87 -12.97 0.60 9.25
C PHE A 87 -13.86 -0.54 8.76
N ASN A 88 -14.88 -0.20 7.98
CA ASN A 88 -15.93 -1.11 7.53
C ASN A 88 -16.37 -0.81 6.08
N LEU A 89 -17.44 -1.46 5.61
CA LEU A 89 -17.96 -1.24 4.26
C LEU A 89 -18.53 0.16 4.04
N ASP A 90 -18.97 0.85 5.09
CA ASP A 90 -19.45 2.23 4.96
C ASP A 90 -18.32 3.20 4.65
N LEU A 91 -17.11 2.98 5.19
CA LEU A 91 -15.93 3.74 4.76
C LEU A 91 -15.69 3.61 3.26
N VAL A 92 -15.79 2.39 2.71
CA VAL A 92 -15.64 2.16 1.27
C VAL A 92 -16.72 2.92 0.49
N ARG A 93 -17.98 2.85 0.91
CA ARG A 93 -19.09 3.58 0.26
C ARG A 93 -18.88 5.09 0.30
N ILE A 94 -18.47 5.63 1.45
CA ILE A 94 -18.20 7.06 1.63
C ILE A 94 -17.08 7.50 0.68
N LEU A 95 -15.95 6.77 0.65
CA LEU A 95 -14.82 7.07 -0.23
C LEU A 95 -15.19 6.95 -1.71
N ASN A 96 -16.02 5.97 -2.09
CA ASN A 96 -16.53 5.82 -3.44
C ASN A 96 -17.36 7.03 -3.90
N ASN A 97 -18.11 7.68 -3.01
CA ASN A 97 -18.84 8.92 -3.33
C ASN A 97 -17.91 10.08 -3.70
N PHE A 98 -16.64 10.00 -3.32
CA PHE A 98 -15.58 10.92 -3.71
C PHE A 98 -14.70 10.37 -4.84
N ASN A 99 -15.12 9.32 -5.56
CA ASN A 99 -14.37 8.67 -6.65
C ASN A 99 -13.09 7.92 -6.25
N PHE A 100 -12.95 7.53 -4.98
CA PHE A 100 -11.91 6.61 -4.55
C PHE A 100 -12.42 5.20 -4.81
N HIS A 101 -11.80 4.45 -5.72
CA HIS A 101 -12.26 3.11 -6.07
C HIS A 101 -11.41 2.03 -5.40
N LEU A 102 -12.03 1.08 -4.71
CA LEU A 102 -11.30 0.00 -4.06
C LEU A 102 -10.56 -0.88 -5.10
N LYS A 103 -9.24 -1.00 -4.97
CA LYS A 103 -8.37 -1.79 -5.87
C LYS A 103 -7.75 -3.03 -5.20
N SER A 104 -7.58 -2.99 -3.88
CA SER A 104 -7.08 -4.13 -3.10
C SER A 104 -7.42 -4.02 -1.62
N PHE A 105 -7.29 -5.15 -0.92
CA PHE A 105 -7.26 -5.19 0.53
C PHE A 105 -6.27 -6.26 1.01
N SER A 106 -5.70 -6.04 2.20
CA SER A 106 -4.74 -6.95 2.82
C SER A 106 -5.34 -7.63 4.04
N LEU A 107 -5.03 -8.92 4.22
CA LEU A 107 -5.42 -9.72 5.37
C LEU A 107 -4.18 -10.17 6.16
N VAL A 108 -4.27 -10.05 7.48
CA VAL A 108 -3.36 -10.69 8.43
C VAL A 108 -4.20 -11.42 9.46
N GLU A 109 -3.94 -12.71 9.68
CA GLU A 109 -4.70 -13.52 10.65
C GLU A 109 -6.23 -13.49 10.44
N ASN A 110 -6.67 -13.44 9.17
CA ASN A 110 -8.06 -13.30 8.73
C ASN A 110 -8.75 -11.97 9.07
N GLU A 111 -8.02 -10.95 9.53
CA GLU A 111 -8.52 -9.58 9.72
C GLU A 111 -8.09 -8.71 8.54
N ILE A 112 -8.98 -7.85 8.02
CA ILE A 112 -8.57 -6.84 7.04
C ILE A 112 -7.82 -5.75 7.78
N ILE A 113 -6.56 -5.54 7.39
CA ILE A 113 -5.66 -4.56 8.01
C ILE A 113 -5.37 -3.36 7.12
N GLU A 114 -5.78 -3.40 5.85
CA GLU A 114 -5.53 -2.35 4.87
C GLU A 114 -6.60 -2.41 3.77
N LEU A 115 -7.13 -1.25 3.42
CA LEU A 115 -7.93 -1.01 2.23
C LEU A 115 -7.15 -0.06 1.32
N SER A 116 -6.91 -0.48 0.08
CA SER A 116 -6.17 0.31 -0.90
C SER A 116 -7.12 0.77 -2.00
N PHE A 117 -7.12 2.06 -2.30
CA PHE A 117 -7.96 2.70 -3.28
C PHE A 117 -7.13 3.29 -4.43
N ASN A 118 -7.80 3.51 -5.56
CA ASN A 118 -7.30 4.35 -6.64
C ASN A 118 -8.09 5.66 -6.66
N TYR A 119 -7.38 6.78 -6.71
CA TYR A 119 -7.95 8.11 -6.88
C TYR A 119 -7.19 8.87 -7.97
N LYS A 120 -7.83 9.09 -9.12
CA LYS A 120 -7.22 9.79 -10.29
C LYS A 120 -5.82 9.24 -10.65
N GLY A 121 -5.63 7.93 -10.56
CA GLY A 121 -4.34 7.27 -10.81
C GLY A 121 -3.47 7.06 -9.55
N ALA A 122 -3.59 7.92 -8.54
CA ALA A 122 -2.86 7.80 -7.29
C ALA A 122 -3.35 6.60 -6.45
N ASN A 123 -2.41 6.02 -5.69
CA ASN A 123 -2.70 4.99 -4.71
C ASN A 123 -3.00 5.64 -3.37
N ILE A 124 -4.12 5.24 -2.74
CA ILE A 124 -4.52 5.74 -1.43
C ILE A 124 -4.69 4.54 -0.51
N ASP A 125 -3.82 4.37 0.48
CA ASP A 125 -3.82 3.21 1.36
C ASP A 125 -4.31 3.63 2.75
N VAL A 126 -5.28 2.89 3.30
CA VAL A 126 -5.85 3.14 4.63
C VAL A 126 -5.61 1.91 5.50
N PHE A 127 -4.76 2.04 6.51
CA PHE A 127 -4.39 0.98 7.44
C PHE A 127 -5.30 0.97 8.68
N LEU A 128 -5.70 -0.22 9.13
CA LEU A 128 -6.29 -0.41 10.45
C LEU A 128 -5.18 -0.69 11.46
N LEU A 129 -5.03 0.19 12.43
CA LEU A 129 -4.06 0.08 13.51
C LEU A 129 -4.77 -0.37 14.79
N THR A 130 -4.22 -1.38 15.46
CA THR A 130 -4.80 -1.88 16.72
C THR A 130 -4.27 -1.08 17.90
N GLN A 131 -5.13 -0.27 18.51
CA GLN A 131 -4.79 0.52 19.70
C GLN A 131 -5.19 -0.23 20.99
N LYS A 132 -4.21 -0.58 21.83
CA LYS A 132 -4.42 -1.04 23.23
C LYS A 132 -3.54 -0.22 24.18
N LYS A 133 -2.61 -0.86 24.91
CA LYS A 133 -1.54 -0.17 25.67
C LYS A 133 -0.50 0.49 24.75
N SER A 134 -0.39 -0.01 23.53
CA SER A 134 0.44 0.48 22.44
C SER A 134 -0.36 0.43 21.15
N CYS A 135 0.14 1.08 20.10
CA CYS A 135 -0.46 0.97 18.77
C CYS A 135 0.31 -0.06 17.93
N LEU A 136 -0.40 -1.02 17.35
CA LEU A 136 0.18 -2.09 16.54
C LEU A 136 -0.23 -1.91 15.09
N HIS A 137 0.75 -1.86 14.19
CA HIS A 137 0.54 -1.85 12.75
C HIS A 137 1.03 -3.17 12.16
N LYS A 138 0.14 -3.92 11.51
CA LYS A 138 0.44 -5.21 10.86
C LYS A 138 0.39 -5.04 9.34
N CYS A 139 1.25 -5.76 8.63
CA CYS A 139 1.31 -5.75 7.17
C CYS A 139 1.78 -7.12 6.65
N PRO A 140 1.29 -7.59 5.48
CA PRO A 140 1.86 -8.73 4.79
C PRO A 140 3.36 -8.56 4.55
N ASN A 141 4.13 -9.65 4.53
CA ASN A 141 5.59 -9.56 4.41
C ASN A 141 6.09 -9.29 2.98
N PHE A 142 5.63 -8.20 2.37
CA PHE A 142 6.13 -7.74 1.07
C PHE A 142 7.55 -7.14 1.13
N ARG A 143 8.13 -6.99 2.33
CA ARG A 143 9.48 -6.42 2.53
C ARG A 143 10.59 -7.47 2.41
N LYS A 144 10.39 -8.67 2.96
CA LYS A 144 11.41 -9.75 2.97
C LYS A 144 11.00 -11.00 2.21
N GLU A 145 9.75 -11.11 1.81
CA GLU A 145 9.23 -12.32 1.15
C GLU A 145 8.66 -12.00 -0.24
N LYS A 146 8.92 -12.90 -1.20
CA LYS A 146 8.23 -12.89 -2.49
C LYS A 146 6.92 -13.65 -2.37
N PRO A 147 5.78 -13.07 -2.77
CA PRO A 147 4.49 -13.74 -2.61
C PRO A 147 4.36 -14.95 -3.54
N LYS A 148 3.67 -15.98 -3.06
CA LYS A 148 3.03 -16.96 -3.93
C LYS A 148 1.85 -16.28 -4.62
N LYS A 149 1.90 -16.19 -5.95
CA LYS A 149 0.84 -15.59 -6.76
C LYS A 149 -0.16 -16.66 -7.19
N SER A 150 -1.45 -16.41 -7.01
CA SER A 150 -2.53 -17.28 -7.44
C SER A 150 -3.75 -16.44 -7.86
N PHE A 151 -4.81 -17.13 -8.28
CA PHE A 151 -6.10 -16.52 -8.59
C PHE A 151 -7.18 -17.22 -7.78
N GLU A 152 -8.12 -16.44 -7.25
CA GLU A 152 -9.31 -16.94 -6.58
C GLU A 152 -10.53 -16.31 -7.26
N LYS A 153 -11.28 -17.11 -8.01
CA LYS A 153 -12.35 -16.62 -8.90
C LYS A 153 -11.83 -15.51 -9.83
N ASN A 154 -12.30 -14.27 -9.65
CA ASN A 154 -11.94 -13.09 -10.45
C ASN A 154 -10.90 -12.18 -9.77
N LEU A 155 -10.29 -12.62 -8.67
CA LEU A 155 -9.31 -11.87 -7.90
C LEU A 155 -7.90 -12.46 -8.07
N LYS A 156 -6.92 -11.57 -8.17
CA LYS A 156 -5.50 -11.92 -8.03
C LYS A 156 -5.18 -11.99 -6.54
N LEU A 157 -4.52 -13.06 -6.13
CA LEU A 157 -4.13 -13.29 -4.76
C LEU A 157 -2.59 -13.34 -4.65
N ARG A 158 -2.07 -12.63 -3.66
CA ARG A 158 -0.68 -12.74 -3.19
C ARG A 158 -0.71 -13.31 -1.80
N THR A 159 -0.13 -14.49 -1.61
CA THR A 159 0.00 -15.13 -0.29
C THR A 159 1.45 -15.05 0.16
N TYR A 160 1.63 -14.72 1.43
CA TYR A 160 2.91 -14.73 2.14
C TYR A 160 2.81 -15.70 3.31
N ASN A 161 3.88 -16.40 3.62
CA ASN A 161 3.96 -17.32 4.77
C ASN A 161 4.23 -16.57 6.09
N SER A 162 4.49 -15.27 6.00
CA SER A 162 4.74 -14.41 7.13
C SER A 162 4.08 -13.04 6.98
N TYR A 163 3.97 -12.32 8.08
CA TYR A 163 3.64 -10.89 8.12
C TYR A 163 4.66 -10.17 8.99
N PHE A 164 4.72 -8.85 8.90
CA PHE A 164 5.48 -8.04 9.85
C PHE A 164 4.56 -7.14 10.65
N GLN A 165 5.01 -6.76 11.84
CA GLN A 165 4.36 -5.75 12.65
C GLN A 165 5.37 -4.73 13.16
N VAL A 166 4.91 -3.50 13.30
CA VAL A 166 5.63 -2.40 13.95
C VAL A 166 4.80 -1.94 15.14
N LYS A 167 5.46 -1.75 16.27
CA LYS A 167 4.84 -1.30 17.52
C LYS A 167 5.18 0.16 17.77
N TYR A 168 4.18 1.02 17.75
CA TYR A 168 4.28 2.43 18.12
C TYR A 168 3.83 2.64 19.57
N PRO A 169 4.24 3.74 20.21
CA PRO A 169 3.54 4.26 21.39
C PRO A 169 2.04 4.42 21.12
N LYS A 170 1.26 4.62 22.19
CA LYS A 170 -0.16 4.92 22.05
C LYS A 170 -0.31 6.21 21.24
N ILE A 171 -1.05 6.15 20.13
CA ILE A 171 -1.22 7.30 19.24
C ILE A 171 -2.40 8.13 19.75
N GLU A 172 -2.14 9.36 20.16
CA GLU A 172 -3.19 10.34 20.46
C GLU A 172 -3.39 11.26 19.26
N LEU A 173 -4.65 11.46 18.86
CA LEU A 173 -5.00 12.30 17.73
C LEU A 173 -5.54 13.65 18.21
N TYR A 174 -5.31 14.69 17.42
CA TYR A 174 -6.00 15.96 17.52
C TYR A 174 -6.44 16.41 16.11
N LYS A 175 -7.51 17.21 16.03
CA LYS A 175 -7.95 17.80 14.77
C LYS A 175 -7.13 19.08 14.52
N ASN A 176 -6.37 19.11 13.43
CA ASN A 176 -5.64 20.30 13.02
C ASN A 176 -6.60 21.28 12.33
N ASN A 177 -6.71 22.50 12.86
CA ASN A 177 -7.67 23.49 12.36
C ASN A 177 -7.30 24.04 10.97
N THR A 178 -6.01 24.11 10.64
CA THR A 178 -5.54 24.67 9.36
C THR A 178 -5.79 23.71 8.20
N LEU A 179 -5.45 22.44 8.39
CA LEU A 179 -5.58 21.40 7.37
C LEU A 179 -6.94 20.68 7.42
N ASN A 180 -7.72 20.90 8.47
CA ASN A 180 -8.96 20.18 8.76
C ASN A 180 -8.79 18.64 8.72
N ILE A 181 -7.64 18.10 9.12
CA ILE A 181 -7.38 16.65 9.22
C ILE A 181 -6.99 16.25 10.64
N TRP A 182 -7.14 14.97 10.95
CA TRP A 182 -6.62 14.42 12.20
C TRP A 182 -5.12 14.20 12.06
N LEU A 183 -4.35 14.57 13.09
CA LEU A 183 -2.92 14.36 13.15
C LEU A 183 -2.55 13.69 14.48
N PRO A 184 -1.49 12.85 14.50
CA PRO A 184 -0.90 12.39 15.74
C PRO A 184 -0.28 13.56 16.51
N LYS A 185 -0.43 13.58 17.84
CA LYS A 185 0.22 14.56 18.72
C LYS A 185 1.74 14.41 18.75
N ASP A 186 2.21 13.18 18.58
CA ASP A 186 3.63 12.80 18.56
C ASP A 186 3.93 12.01 17.27
N PRO A 187 4.10 12.70 16.13
CA PRO A 187 4.48 12.04 14.87
C PRO A 187 5.92 11.51 14.90
N GLU A 188 6.80 12.11 15.72
CA GLU A 188 8.23 11.77 15.78
C GLU A 188 8.43 10.32 16.24
N SER A 189 7.70 9.88 17.26
CA SER A 189 7.80 8.48 17.70
C SER A 189 7.32 7.47 16.66
N ILE A 190 6.43 7.86 15.74
CA ILE A 190 6.05 7.02 14.60
C ILE A 190 7.23 6.94 13.61
N PHE A 191 7.86 8.08 13.32
CA PHE A 191 9.00 8.16 12.41
C PHE A 191 10.22 7.40 12.94
N GLU A 192 10.58 7.56 14.21
CA GLU A 192 11.69 6.84 14.84
C GLU A 192 11.50 5.32 14.74
N LYS A 193 10.27 4.84 14.95
CA LYS A 193 9.94 3.42 14.85
C LYS A 193 9.90 2.88 13.42
N HIS A 194 9.73 3.73 12.42
CA HIS A 194 9.60 3.29 11.04
C HIS A 194 10.87 3.53 10.22
N TYR A 195 11.48 4.70 10.36
CA TYR A 195 12.60 5.21 9.57
C TYR A 195 13.95 5.26 10.33
N GLY A 196 13.92 5.12 11.66
CA GLY A 196 15.08 5.26 12.54
C GLY A 196 15.24 6.66 13.12
N LEU A 197 16.21 6.85 14.02
CA LEU A 197 16.48 8.16 14.68
C LEU A 197 16.93 9.25 13.71
N ASP A 198 17.43 8.86 12.53
CA ASP A 198 17.89 9.74 11.46
C ASP A 198 16.78 10.04 10.43
N TRP A 199 15.50 9.87 10.78
CA TRP A 199 14.34 10.10 9.91
C TRP A 199 14.27 11.52 9.30
N MET A 200 14.91 12.50 9.95
CA MET A 200 15.04 13.86 9.45
C MET A 200 15.96 13.98 8.23
N ILE A 201 16.86 13.01 8.02
CA ILE A 201 17.79 12.98 6.90
C ILE A 201 17.12 12.25 5.73
N PRO A 202 16.87 12.92 4.58
CA PRO A 202 16.33 12.26 3.40
C PRO A 202 17.22 11.11 2.93
N LYS A 203 16.62 9.95 2.65
CA LYS A 203 17.30 8.75 2.18
C LYS A 203 16.78 8.37 0.80
N GLU A 204 17.69 8.13 -0.14
CA GLU A 204 17.34 7.69 -1.51
C GLU A 204 16.98 6.20 -1.59
N SER A 205 17.44 5.41 -0.61
CA SER A 205 17.15 3.97 -0.51
C SER A 205 17.22 3.48 0.93
N ASN A 206 16.67 2.30 1.21
CA ASN A 206 16.71 1.65 2.53
C ASN A 206 16.28 2.58 3.68
N PHE A 207 15.19 3.33 3.45
CA PHE A 207 14.70 4.32 4.42
C PHE A 207 14.07 3.69 5.67
N ILE A 208 13.92 2.38 5.73
CA ILE A 208 13.28 1.66 6.84
C ILE A 208 14.31 1.15 7.84
N ASP A 209 14.04 1.38 9.12
CA ASP A 209 14.76 0.75 10.21
C ASP A 209 14.10 -0.58 10.61
N PHE A 210 14.62 -1.68 10.08
CA PHE A 210 14.12 -3.02 10.37
C PHE A 210 14.31 -3.47 11.83
N ASN A 211 15.05 -2.74 12.67
CA ASN A 211 15.21 -3.10 14.09
C ASN A 211 13.90 -3.02 14.87
N ASN A 212 12.95 -2.21 14.42
CA ASN A 212 11.63 -2.07 15.04
C ASN A 212 10.56 -3.00 14.44
N TYR A 213 10.94 -3.83 13.46
CA TYR A 213 10.04 -4.72 12.74
C TYR A 213 10.13 -6.14 13.32
N VAL A 214 8.99 -6.68 13.73
CA VAL A 214 8.87 -8.07 14.15
C VAL A 214 8.21 -8.87 13.03
N PHE A 215 8.90 -9.88 12.53
CA PHE A 215 8.39 -10.79 11.51
C PHE A 215 7.80 -12.04 12.17
N ILE A 216 6.58 -12.41 11.78
CA ILE A 216 5.81 -13.49 12.39
C ILE A 216 5.47 -14.51 11.30
N GLU A 217 5.81 -15.77 11.53
CA GLU A 217 5.56 -16.90 10.62
C GLU A 217 4.10 -17.34 10.68
N LYS A 218 3.23 -16.51 10.11
CA LYS A 218 1.82 -16.82 9.88
C LYS A 218 1.39 -16.25 8.54
N GLU A 219 0.45 -16.95 7.90
CA GLU A 219 -0.05 -16.58 6.59
C GLU A 219 -0.65 -15.17 6.59
N SER A 220 -0.33 -14.40 5.54
CA SER A 220 -0.99 -13.15 5.20
C SER A 220 -1.26 -13.08 3.71
N LYS A 221 -2.25 -12.27 3.32
CA LYS A 221 -2.78 -12.24 1.96
C LYS A 221 -2.99 -10.81 1.48
N ILE A 222 -2.88 -10.60 0.18
CA ILE A 222 -3.37 -9.39 -0.49
C ILE A 222 -4.23 -9.81 -1.67
N TYR A 223 -5.46 -9.30 -1.71
CA TYR A 223 -6.40 -9.47 -2.81
C TYR A 223 -6.39 -8.25 -3.70
N TYR A 224 -6.30 -8.44 -5.02
CA TYR A 224 -6.40 -7.37 -6.01
C TYR A 224 -7.46 -7.73 -7.05
N GLY A 225 -8.17 -6.74 -7.57
CA GLY A 225 -9.12 -6.98 -8.66
C GLY A 225 -10.03 -5.80 -8.95
N LYS A 226 -11.11 -6.08 -9.68
CA LYS A 226 -12.19 -5.11 -9.86
C LYS A 226 -12.94 -4.95 -8.54
N GLU A 227 -13.26 -3.71 -8.19
CA GLU A 227 -13.98 -3.33 -6.98
C GLU A 227 -15.17 -4.23 -6.67
N LYS A 228 -16.07 -4.48 -7.63
CA LYS A 228 -17.24 -5.35 -7.42
C LYS A 228 -16.89 -6.73 -6.85
N HIS A 229 -15.79 -7.34 -7.31
CA HIS A 229 -15.36 -8.66 -6.86
C HIS A 229 -14.66 -8.62 -5.50
N LEU A 230 -14.00 -7.50 -5.19
CA LEU A 230 -13.43 -7.28 -3.86
C LEU A 230 -14.54 -7.12 -2.83
N LEU A 231 -15.56 -6.31 -3.12
CA LEU A 231 -16.73 -6.12 -2.26
C LEU A 231 -17.52 -7.42 -2.05
N GLU A 232 -17.72 -8.22 -3.11
CA GLU A 232 -18.30 -9.56 -3.01
C GLU A 232 -17.48 -10.46 -2.06
N LYS A 233 -16.14 -10.42 -2.15
CA LYS A 233 -15.26 -11.23 -1.29
C LYS A 233 -15.30 -10.78 0.16
N ILE A 234 -15.25 -9.47 0.42
CA ILE A 234 -15.33 -8.91 1.78
C ILE A 234 -16.64 -9.29 2.45
N SER A 235 -17.76 -9.11 1.73
CA SER A 235 -19.11 -9.38 2.25
C SER A 235 -19.33 -10.87 2.53
N ASN A 236 -18.95 -11.76 1.60
CA ASN A 236 -19.17 -13.20 1.75
C ASN A 236 -18.34 -13.84 2.87
N CYS A 237 -17.20 -13.26 3.21
CA CYS A 237 -16.34 -13.76 4.26
C CYS A 237 -16.59 -13.10 5.62
N GLY A 238 -17.52 -12.13 5.69
CA GLY A 238 -17.82 -11.40 6.93
C GLY A 238 -16.62 -10.64 7.47
N TYR A 239 -15.70 -10.21 6.60
CA TYR A 239 -14.46 -9.57 7.04
C TYR A 239 -14.66 -8.15 7.56
N LEU A 240 -15.66 -7.44 7.03
CA LEU A 240 -16.14 -6.15 7.50
C LEU A 240 -17.65 -6.26 7.70
N THR A 241 -18.12 -5.91 8.90
CA THR A 241 -19.54 -5.77 9.21
C THR A 241 -19.96 -4.32 9.11
#